data_AF-A0A354XVA6-F1
#
_entry.id   AF-A0A354XVA6-F1
#
_cell.length_a   1.000
_cell.length_b   1.000
_cell.length_c   1.000
_cell.angle_alpha   90.00
_cell.angle_beta   90.00
_cell.angle_gamma   90.00
#
_symmetry.space_group_name_H-M   'P 1'
#
loop_
_entity.id
_entity.type
_entity.pdbx_description
1 polymer ?
#
loop_
_entity_poly.entity_id
_entity_poly.type
_entity_poly.pdbx_seq_one_letter_code
_entity_poly.pdbx_strand_id
1 'polypeptide(L)' 'EEQKQLSKEFVRKWLMDNGFQGQEGQEVPEMTAAYCNSVSDRYIELFEKITGEEFVKADARDLEARIERNVLAFFEK' A
#
# COMPACT_ATOMS: atom_id res chain seq x y z
N GLU A 1 23.62 -5.67 11.03
CA GLU A 1 22.75 -4.83 10.19
C GLU A 1 21.55 -4.39 11.01
N GLU A 2 21.09 -3.14 10.86
CA GLU A 2 19.87 -2.70 11.53
C GLU A 2 18.68 -3.51 11.00
N GLN A 3 17.84 -3.99 11.91
CA GLN A 3 16.64 -4.73 11.57
C GLN A 3 15.73 -3.82 10.73
N LYS A 4 15.53 -4.18 9.45
CA LYS A 4 14.59 -3.45 8.58
C LYS A 4 13.24 -3.40 9.29
N GLN A 5 12.77 -2.20 9.64
CA GLN A 5 11.41 -2.01 10.13
C GLN A 5 10.45 -2.22 8.95
N LEU A 6 9.82 -3.39 8.91
CA LEU A 6 8.88 -3.79 7.87
C LEU A 6 7.43 -3.39 8.21
N SER A 7 7.20 -2.74 9.35
CA SER A 7 5.89 -2.25 9.80
C SER A 7 5.53 -0.89 9.19
N LYS A 8 4.27 -0.43 9.36
CA LYS A 8 3.78 0.90 8.94
C LYS A 8 4.56 2.09 9.51
N GLU A 9 5.45 1.88 10.48
CA GLU A 9 6.18 2.96 11.16
C GLU A 9 7.12 3.74 10.24
N PHE A 10 7.68 3.14 9.18
CA PHE A 10 8.51 3.91 8.25
C PHE A 10 7.70 4.95 7.47
N VAL A 11 6.43 4.65 7.15
CA VAL A 11 5.53 5.60 6.48
C VAL A 11 5.18 6.73 7.43
N ARG A 12 4.91 6.41 8.71
CA ARG A 12 4.65 7.43 9.74
C ARG A 12 5.86 8.36 9.94
N LYS A 13 7.07 7.81 10.04
CA LYS A 13 8.31 8.60 10.13
C LYS A 13 8.48 9.49 8.90
N TRP A 14 8.30 8.94 7.71
CA TRP A 14 8.36 9.73 6.47
C TRP A 14 7.34 10.87 6.47
N LEU A 15 6.10 10.63 6.89
CA LEU A 15 5.09 11.69 7.01
C LEU A 15 5.55 12.79 7.98
N MET A 16 6.05 12.41 9.16
CA MET A 16 6.56 13.34 10.16
C MET A 16 7.76 14.17 9.64
N ASP A 17 8.70 13.52 8.94
CA ASP A 17 9.89 14.14 8.35
C ASP A 17 9.49 15.14 7.24
N ASN A 18 8.37 14.90 6.57
CA ASN A 18 7.77 15.80 5.59
C ASN A 18 6.75 16.78 6.21
N GLY A 19 6.78 16.97 7.54
CA GLY A 19 6.00 18.00 8.22
C GLY A 19 4.53 17.63 8.48
N PHE A 20 4.14 16.37 8.27
CA PHE A 20 2.78 15.89 8.50
C PHE A 20 2.68 15.04 9.76
N GLN A 21 1.90 15.54 10.73
CA GLN A 21 1.61 14.88 12.00
C GLN A 21 0.10 14.79 12.28
N GLY A 22 -0.74 15.20 11.33
CA GLY A 22 -2.20 15.20 11.46
C GLY A 22 -2.75 16.38 12.28
N GLN A 23 -1.99 17.48 12.37
CA GLN A 23 -2.46 18.71 13.02
C GLN A 23 -3.28 19.56 12.04
N GLU A 24 -4.10 20.46 12.59
CA GLU A 24 -4.94 21.35 11.78
C GLU A 24 -4.08 22.26 10.89
N GLY A 25 -4.46 22.38 9.62
CA GLY A 25 -3.73 23.18 8.63
C GLY A 25 -2.51 22.50 7.99
N GLN A 26 -2.17 21.26 8.36
CA GLN A 26 -1.13 20.49 7.68
C GLN A 26 -1.69 19.79 6.44
N GLU A 27 -0.91 19.79 5.36
CA GLU A 27 -1.22 19.05 4.13
C GLU A 27 -0.47 17.73 4.09
N VAL A 28 -1.13 16.69 3.56
CA VAL A 28 -0.49 15.40 3.34
C VAL A 28 0.58 15.58 2.25
N PRO A 29 1.85 15.19 2.50
CA PRO A 29 2.91 15.30 1.52
C PRO A 29 2.60 14.43 0.30
N GLU A 30 3.03 14.87 -0.88
CA GLU A 30 2.78 14.14 -2.11
C GLU A 30 3.46 12.76 -2.08
N MET A 31 2.64 11.71 -2.08
CA MET A 31 3.12 10.34 -2.18
C MET A 31 3.34 9.99 -3.66
N THR A 32 4.53 10.37 -4.16
CA THR A 32 4.92 10.07 -5.55
C THR A 32 4.78 8.58 -5.87
N ALA A 33 4.51 8.25 -7.13
CA ALA A 33 4.42 6.86 -7.58
C ALA A 33 5.67 6.04 -7.20
N ALA A 34 6.85 6.64 -7.26
CA ALA A 34 8.11 6.01 -6.84
C ALA A 34 8.13 5.67 -5.35
N TYR A 35 7.69 6.60 -4.49
CA TYR A 35 7.60 6.37 -3.05
C TYR A 35 6.57 5.27 -2.74
N CYS A 36 5.38 5.35 -3.33
CA CYS A 36 4.34 4.33 -3.19
C CYS A 36 4.85 2.94 -3.60
N ASN A 37 5.56 2.81 -4.72
CA ASN A 37 6.15 1.54 -5.13
C ASN A 37 7.15 1.01 -4.09
N SER A 38 8.02 1.87 -3.56
CA SER A 38 8.98 1.47 -2.53
C SER A 38 8.31 1.01 -1.23
N VAL A 39 7.17 1.60 -0.89
CA VAL A 39 6.33 1.21 0.27
C VAL A 39 5.70 -0.15 -0.01
N SER A 40 5.10 -0.34 -1.19
CA SER A 40 4.48 -1.59 -1.62
C SER A 40 5.48 -2.75 -1.63
N ASP A 41 6.67 -2.56 -2.20
CA ASP A 41 7.67 -3.63 -2.31
C ASP A 41 8.14 -4.10 -0.92
N ARG A 42 8.17 -3.22 0.10
CA ARG A 42 8.45 -3.62 1.50
C ARG A 42 7.35 -4.48 2.11
N TYR A 43 6.08 -4.18 1.82
CA TYR A 43 4.97 -5.04 2.28
C TYR A 43 4.97 -6.39 1.59
N ILE A 44 5.33 -6.41 0.31
CA ILE A 44 5.51 -7.65 -0.45
C ILE A 44 6.64 -8.47 0.18
N GLU A 45 7.82 -7.88 0.39
CA GLU A 45 8.95 -8.55 1.07
C GLU A 45 8.53 -9.11 2.44
N LEU A 46 7.74 -8.36 3.21
CA LEU A 46 7.23 -8.81 4.50
C LEU A 46 6.26 -9.99 4.37
N PHE A 47 5.31 -9.92 3.44
CA PHE A 47 4.36 -11.00 3.17
C PHE A 47 5.11 -12.28 2.84
N GLU A 48 6.00 -12.23 1.84
CA GLU A 48 6.74 -13.40 1.35
C GLU A 48 7.63 -14.01 2.44
N LYS A 49 8.21 -13.17 3.32
CA LYS A 49 9.01 -13.65 4.46
C LYS A 49 8.18 -14.34 5.54
N ILE A 50 6.94 -13.90 5.77
CA ILE A 50 6.06 -14.46 6.80
C ILE A 50 5.38 -15.73 6.29
N THR A 51 4.89 -15.71 5.05
CA THR A 51 4.08 -16.80 4.48
C THR A 51 4.92 -17.86 3.78
N GLY A 52 6.09 -17.48 3.24
CA GLY A 52 6.87 -18.33 2.33
C GLY A 52 6.28 -18.43 0.92
N GLU A 53 5.22 -17.67 0.62
CA GLU A 53 4.55 -17.65 -0.67
C GLU A 53 4.95 -16.40 -1.46
N GLU A 54 5.12 -16.52 -2.78
CA GLU A 54 5.38 -15.37 -3.67
C GLU A 54 4.14 -14.48 -3.78
N PHE A 55 4.33 -13.16 -3.69
CA PHE A 55 3.23 -12.23 -3.84
C PHE A 55 2.92 -11.98 -5.32
N VAL A 56 1.75 -12.43 -5.77
CA VAL A 56 1.28 -12.16 -7.14
C VAL A 56 0.53 -10.84 -7.19
N LYS A 57 1.16 -9.81 -7.79
CA LYS A 57 0.50 -8.51 -8.04
C LYS A 57 -0.72 -8.74 -8.95
N ALA A 58 -1.90 -8.33 -8.47
CA ALA A 58 -3.13 -8.45 -9.23
C ALA A 58 -3.10 -7.56 -10.48
N ASP A 59 -3.62 -8.07 -11.59
CA ASP A 59 -3.82 -7.27 -12.79
C ASP A 59 -4.82 -6.14 -12.50
N ALA A 60 -4.43 -4.91 -12.85
CA ALA A 60 -5.19 -3.69 -12.64
C ALA A 60 -5.74 -3.08 -13.95
N ARG A 61 -5.56 -3.74 -15.11
CA ARG A 61 -5.97 -3.21 -16.42
C ARG A 61 -7.47 -2.93 -16.54
N ASP A 62 -8.32 -3.83 -16.01
CA ASP A 62 -9.79 -3.73 -16.08
C ASP A 62 -10.43 -3.67 -14.68
N LEU A 63 -9.86 -2.85 -13.79
CA LEU A 63 -10.26 -2.82 -12.38
C LEU A 63 -11.76 -2.49 -12.21
N GLU A 64 -12.23 -1.45 -12.89
CA GLU A 64 -13.62 -0.97 -12.83
C GLU A 64 -14.60 -2.05 -13.30
N ALA A 65 -14.35 -2.62 -14.49
CA ALA A 65 -15.17 -3.69 -15.04
C ALA A 65 -15.16 -4.95 -14.15
N ARG A 66 -14.03 -5.25 -13.48
CA ARG A 66 -13.96 -6.36 -12.53
C ARG A 66 -14.80 -6.10 -11.27
N ILE A 67 -14.76 -4.87 -10.74
CA ILE A 67 -15.57 -4.45 -9.60
C ILE A 67 -17.05 -4.55 -9.97
N GLU A 68 -17.45 -3.95 -11.08
CA GLU A 68 -18.84 -3.95 -11.55
C GLU A 68 -19.39 -5.37 -11.70
N ARG A 69 -18.67 -6.25 -12.41
CA ARG A 69 -19.06 -7.65 -12.62
C ARG A 69 -19.29 -8.40 -11.31
N ASN A 70 -18.39 -8.22 -10.33
CA ASN A 70 -18.49 -8.90 -9.04
C ASN A 70 -19.68 -8.39 -8.21
N VAL A 71 -19.96 -7.08 -8.28
CA VAL A 71 -21.11 -6.47 -7.59
C VAL A 71 -22.42 -6.96 -8.21
N LEU A 72 -22.54 -6.98 -9.54
CA LEU A 72 -23.74 -7.49 -10.22
C LEU A 72 -23.97 -8.99 -9.93
N ALA A 73 -22.92 -9.81 -10.00
CA ALA A 73 -23.00 -11.24 -9.72
C ALA A 73 -23.46 -11.56 -8.28
N PHE A 74 -23.23 -10.66 -7.32
CA PHE A 74 -23.74 -10.80 -5.96
C PHE A 74 -25.27 -10.63 -5.89
N PHE A 75 -25.84 -9.72 -6.70
CA PHE A 75 -27.28 -9.44 -6.72
C PHE A 75 -28.09 -10.41 -7.60
N GLU A 76 -27.43 -11.20 -8.44
CA GLU A 76 -28.07 -12.26 -9.25
C GLU A 76 -28.25 -13.59 -8.50
N LYS A 77 -27.81 -13.68 -7.23
CA LYS A 77 -28.04 -14.81 -6.32
C LYS A 77 -29.27 -14.61 -5.45
#